data_AF-A0A1F9RTQ6-F1
#
_entry.id   AF-A0A1F9RTQ6-F1
#
_cell.length_a   1.000
_cell.length_b   1.000
_cell.length_c   1.000
_cell.angle_alpha   90.00
_cell.angle_beta   90.00
_cell.angle_gamma   90.00
#
_symmetry.space_group_name_H-M   'P 1'
#
loop_
_entity.id
_entity.type
_entity.pdbx_description
1 polymer ?
#
loop_
_entity_poly.entity_id
_entity_poly.type
_entity_poly.pdbx_seq_one_letter_code
_entity_poly.pdbx_strand_id
1 'polypeptide(L)'
;MRYWLCVRGRVSGPFSPEELAANPDFRAAALVCPEERPDRAQPWTRADRLDGLRSVLPPDYHLTTPGGGREPAWLPRDPTISDAAAAHSLEDGIRALEARLTAALERLRNRDVEQAALKRDIRRKETALNALRRVLSALTERLQALAGMHEALRATQERIGSQGDTLDDFRQRLHGIRLETAAALSTAEEAARRTAAEARALVAEAQGQVEAALRAAAEALDAASKTEMRAAAAERLARRKPGKSRRSPRPPSAPGDLDFPDPTSIDGL
;
A
#
# COMPACT_ATOMS: atom_id res chain seq x y z
N MET A 1 70.90 -42.24 11.98
CA MET A 1 69.44 -42.06 12.14
C MET A 1 69.22 -41.13 13.32
N ARG A 2 68.38 -40.08 13.21
CA ARG A 2 68.09 -39.19 14.35
C ARG A 2 66.71 -39.50 14.92
N TYR A 3 66.53 -39.11 16.18
CA TYR A 3 65.35 -39.41 16.97
C TYR A 3 64.82 -38.17 17.67
N TRP A 4 63.51 -38.04 17.75
CA TRP A 4 62.81 -37.08 18.59
C TRP A 4 62.47 -37.71 19.93
N LEU A 5 62.58 -36.96 21.02
CA LEU A 5 62.34 -37.39 22.39
C LEU A 5 61.13 -36.65 22.96
N CYS A 6 60.16 -37.38 23.54
CA CYS A 6 59.02 -36.81 24.25
C CYS A 6 59.14 -37.07 25.76
N VAL A 7 59.34 -36.00 26.52
CA VAL A 7 59.45 -36.04 27.99
C VAL A 7 58.43 -35.06 28.56
N ARG A 8 57.54 -35.56 29.45
CA ARG A 8 56.50 -34.75 30.12
C ARG A 8 55.63 -33.93 29.16
N GLY A 9 55.33 -34.49 27.98
CA GLY A 9 54.50 -33.83 26.96
C GLY A 9 55.22 -32.76 26.14
N ARG A 10 56.54 -32.56 26.32
CA ARG A 10 57.37 -31.72 25.46
C ARG A 10 58.20 -32.59 24.53
N VAL A 11 58.22 -32.22 23.25
CA VAL A 11 58.99 -32.88 22.21
C VAL A 11 60.27 -32.08 21.94
N SER A 12 61.42 -32.75 21.98
CA SER A 12 62.74 -32.18 21.71
C SER A 12 63.51 -33.03 20.70
N GLY A 13 64.33 -32.41 19.84
CA GLY A 13 65.10 -33.09 18.81
C GLY A 13 65.24 -32.27 17.52
N PRO A 14 65.73 -32.89 16.43
CA PRO A 14 66.16 -34.28 16.31
C PRO A 14 67.58 -34.52 16.88
N PHE A 15 67.75 -35.57 17.68
CA PHE A 15 69.02 -35.95 18.32
C PHE A 15 69.65 -37.18 17.66
N SER A 16 70.98 -37.26 17.62
CA SER A 16 71.70 -38.51 17.36
C SER A 16 71.56 -39.49 18.56
N PRO A 17 71.80 -40.80 18.39
CA PRO A 17 71.80 -41.76 19.51
C PRO A 17 72.73 -41.33 20.65
N GLU A 18 73.92 -40.84 20.32
CA GLU A 18 74.94 -40.37 21.26
C GLU A 18 74.48 -39.11 22.02
N GLU A 19 73.81 -38.18 21.32
CA GLU A 19 73.21 -36.98 21.93
C GLU A 19 72.05 -37.33 22.87
N LEU A 20 71.27 -38.38 22.56
CA LEU A 20 70.24 -38.90 23.46
C LEU A 20 70.86 -39.53 24.72
N ALA A 21 71.96 -40.28 24.60
CA ALA A 21 72.67 -40.84 25.75
C ALA A 21 73.11 -39.77 26.75
N ALA A 22 73.58 -38.64 26.22
CA ALA A 22 74.04 -37.51 27.03
C ALA A 22 72.89 -36.75 27.70
N ASN A 23 71.65 -36.97 27.29
CA ASN A 23 70.50 -36.29 27.85
C ASN A 23 70.06 -36.95 29.19
N PRO A 24 70.06 -36.23 30.32
CA PRO A 24 69.73 -36.79 31.64
C PRO A 24 68.27 -37.28 31.74
N ASP A 25 67.39 -36.77 30.88
CA ASP A 25 65.98 -37.18 30.84
C ASP A 25 65.73 -38.39 29.91
N PHE A 26 66.74 -38.83 29.17
CA PHE A 26 66.64 -40.02 28.32
C PHE A 26 66.73 -41.29 29.17
N ARG A 27 65.68 -42.11 29.12
CA ARG A 27 65.56 -43.37 29.86
C ARG A 27 64.97 -44.44 28.96
N ALA A 28 65.09 -45.71 29.35
CA ALA A 28 64.50 -46.86 28.63
C ALA A 28 62.99 -46.70 28.36
N ALA A 29 62.26 -46.09 29.30
CA ALA A 29 60.82 -45.83 29.17
C ALA A 29 60.48 -44.53 28.42
N ALA A 30 61.47 -43.74 28.02
CA ALA A 30 61.22 -42.50 27.30
C ALA A 30 60.65 -42.80 25.90
N LEU A 31 59.71 -41.95 25.48
CA LEU A 31 59.05 -42.06 24.19
C LEU A 31 59.89 -41.38 23.13
N VAL A 32 60.25 -42.13 22.09
CA VAL A 32 61.09 -41.66 20.99
C VAL A 32 60.45 -41.96 19.64
N CYS A 33 60.75 -41.12 18.66
CA CYS A 33 60.27 -41.26 17.27
C CYS A 33 61.44 -41.10 16.29
N PRO A 34 61.73 -42.07 15.41
CA PRO A 34 62.73 -41.92 14.37
C PRO A 34 62.31 -40.85 13.34
N GLU A 35 63.27 -40.09 12.81
CA GLU A 35 63.05 -38.90 11.95
C GLU A 35 62.42 -39.21 10.56
N GLU A 36 62.19 -40.48 10.20
CA GLU A 36 61.95 -40.89 8.81
C GLU A 36 60.64 -40.41 8.13
N ARG A 37 59.84 -39.52 8.73
CA ARG A 37 58.93 -38.54 8.06
C ARG A 37 58.06 -37.82 9.10
N PRO A 38 58.09 -36.47 9.21
CA PRO A 38 57.28 -35.73 10.19
C PRO A 38 55.78 -35.66 9.86
N ASP A 39 55.35 -36.00 8.63
CA ASP A 39 53.98 -35.78 8.14
C ASP A 39 53.01 -36.95 8.34
N ARG A 40 53.40 -38.00 9.07
CA ARG A 40 52.46 -39.02 9.54
C ARG A 40 52.61 -39.17 11.04
N ALA A 41 51.49 -39.29 11.74
CA ALA A 41 51.42 -39.61 13.16
C ALA A 41 52.09 -40.97 13.41
N GLN A 42 53.41 -40.98 13.50
CA GLN A 42 54.16 -42.18 13.82
C GLN A 42 53.92 -42.52 15.30
N PRO A 43 53.77 -43.80 15.63
CA PRO A 43 53.60 -44.21 17.01
C PRO A 43 54.88 -43.93 17.79
N TRP A 44 54.79 -43.03 18.79
CA TRP A 44 55.80 -42.86 19.82
C TRP A 44 56.12 -44.22 20.43
N THR A 45 57.37 -44.66 20.29
CA THR A 45 57.80 -45.98 20.76
C THR A 45 58.77 -45.81 21.92
N ARG A 46 58.77 -46.74 22.88
CA ARG A 46 59.74 -46.70 23.98
C ARG A 46 61.15 -46.93 23.46
N ALA A 47 62.12 -46.21 24.01
CA ALA A 47 63.52 -46.28 23.60
C ALA A 47 64.12 -47.69 23.69
N ASP A 48 63.71 -48.49 24.67
CA ASP A 48 64.13 -49.89 24.86
C ASP A 48 63.66 -50.88 23.78
N ARG A 49 62.70 -50.48 22.94
CA ARG A 49 62.20 -51.30 21.83
C ARG A 49 62.86 -50.98 20.50
N LEU A 50 63.66 -49.92 20.42
CA LEU A 50 64.37 -49.53 19.20
C LEU A 50 65.80 -50.07 19.24
N ASP A 51 66.12 -51.00 18.35
CA ASP A 51 67.42 -51.68 18.33
C ASP A 51 68.59 -50.71 18.19
N GLY A 52 68.42 -49.60 17.46
CA GLY A 52 69.43 -48.56 17.29
C GLY A 52 69.71 -47.69 18.54
N LEU A 53 68.87 -47.77 19.58
CA LEU A 53 69.05 -47.04 20.85
C LEU A 53 69.41 -47.95 22.02
N ARG A 54 69.22 -49.28 21.88
CA ARG A 54 69.53 -50.25 22.93
C ARG A 54 71.00 -50.24 23.37
N SER A 55 71.93 -50.03 22.44
CA SER A 55 73.37 -49.96 22.72
C SER A 55 73.79 -48.70 23.47
N VAL A 56 72.89 -47.71 23.56
CA VAL A 56 73.18 -46.36 24.07
C VAL A 56 72.41 -46.08 25.37
N LEU A 57 71.55 -47.00 25.80
CA LEU A 57 70.87 -46.91 27.09
C LEU A 57 71.86 -47.14 28.25
N PRO A 58 71.71 -46.41 29.37
CA PRO A 58 72.56 -46.62 30.53
C PRO A 58 72.51 -48.07 31.03
N PRO A 59 73.66 -48.67 31.40
CA PRO A 59 73.75 -50.07 31.83
C PRO A 59 72.94 -50.37 33.11
N ASP A 60 72.59 -49.35 33.87
CA ASP A 60 71.85 -49.45 35.15
C ASP A 60 70.39 -49.92 35.02
N TYR A 61 69.90 -50.13 33.80
CA TYR A 61 68.52 -50.61 33.55
C TYR A 61 68.42 -52.08 33.13
N HIS A 62 69.53 -52.81 33.04
CA HIS A 62 69.52 -54.27 32.92
C HIS A 62 69.22 -54.96 34.27
N LEU A 63 68.06 -54.68 34.87
CA LEU A 63 67.59 -55.40 36.06
C LEU A 63 66.24 -56.04 35.77
N THR A 64 66.28 -57.23 35.16
CA THR A 64 65.58 -58.45 35.65
C THR A 64 65.67 -59.56 34.59
N THR A 65 66.72 -60.38 34.69
CA THR A 65 66.72 -61.74 34.14
C THR A 65 67.20 -62.69 35.27
N PRO A 66 66.53 -63.82 35.51
CA PRO A 66 66.56 -64.53 36.78
C PRO A 66 67.78 -65.44 36.88
N GLY A 67 68.58 -65.25 37.93
CA GLY A 67 69.74 -66.11 38.19
C GLY A 67 70.55 -65.60 39.37
N GLY A 68 70.10 -65.88 40.58
CA GLY A 68 70.84 -65.53 41.79
C GLY A 68 70.03 -65.82 43.04
N GLY A 69 70.20 -67.02 43.58
CA GLY A 69 69.48 -67.52 44.75
C GLY A 69 69.74 -66.74 46.04
N ARG A 70 68.91 -65.74 46.30
CA ARG A 70 68.55 -65.32 47.64
C ARG A 70 67.04 -65.52 47.79
N GLU A 71 66.66 -66.21 48.85
CA GLU A 71 65.26 -66.42 49.21
C GLU A 71 64.48 -65.10 49.10
N PRO A 72 63.30 -65.11 48.47
CA PRO A 72 62.52 -63.91 48.35
C PRO A 72 62.00 -63.54 49.74
N ALA A 73 62.56 -62.49 50.34
CA ALA A 73 61.99 -61.73 51.45
C ALA A 73 60.71 -60.96 51.00
N TRP A 74 59.86 -61.65 50.23
CA TRP A 74 58.63 -61.16 49.62
C TRP A 74 57.40 -61.88 50.16
N LEU A 75 57.52 -62.77 51.16
CA LEU A 75 56.35 -63.20 51.92
C LEU A 75 55.96 -62.08 52.90
N PRO A 76 54.77 -61.48 52.75
CA PRO A 76 54.28 -60.48 53.69
C PRO A 76 54.24 -61.09 55.10
N ARG A 77 54.64 -60.33 56.12
CA ARG A 77 54.47 -60.74 57.53
C ARG A 77 52.99 -61.02 57.81
N ASP A 78 52.72 -62.03 58.65
CA ASP A 78 51.36 -62.34 59.09
C ASP A 78 50.69 -61.08 59.68
N PRO A 79 49.46 -60.76 59.25
CA PRO A 79 48.81 -59.52 59.66
C PRO A 79 48.58 -59.53 61.17
N THR A 80 48.99 -58.45 61.84
CA THR A 80 48.71 -58.26 63.26
C THR A 80 47.26 -57.82 63.46
N ILE A 81 46.69 -58.00 64.67
CA ILE A 81 45.31 -57.57 65.00
C ILE A 81 45.10 -56.07 64.74
N SER A 82 46.17 -55.25 64.83
CA SER A 82 46.15 -53.83 64.47
C SER A 82 45.93 -53.61 62.97
N ASP A 83 46.50 -54.46 62.11
CA ASP A 83 46.34 -54.37 60.66
C ASP A 83 44.91 -54.72 60.23
N ALA A 84 44.24 -55.63 60.95
CA ALA A 84 42.83 -55.93 60.74
C ALA A 84 41.92 -54.74 61.10
N ALA A 85 42.19 -54.03 62.19
CA ALA A 85 41.43 -52.82 62.55
C ALA A 85 41.64 -51.68 61.54
N ALA A 86 42.86 -51.50 61.05
CA ALA A 86 43.16 -50.56 59.97
C ALA A 86 42.44 -50.93 58.66
N ALA A 87 42.36 -52.23 58.34
CA ALA A 87 41.60 -52.71 57.17
C ALA A 87 40.11 -52.38 57.26
N HIS A 88 39.47 -52.57 58.42
CA HIS A 88 38.06 -52.20 58.61
C HIS A 88 37.83 -50.69 58.47
N SER A 89 38.73 -49.86 59.01
CA SER A 89 38.67 -48.40 58.83
C SER A 89 38.80 -47.98 57.36
N LEU A 90 39.67 -48.66 56.60
CA LEU A 90 39.79 -48.44 55.16
C LEU A 90 38.53 -48.88 54.41
N GLU A 91 37.92 -50.01 54.77
CA GLU A 91 36.65 -50.46 54.19
C GLU A 91 35.52 -49.45 54.41
N ASP A 92 35.38 -48.91 55.63
CA ASP A 92 34.39 -47.88 55.92
C ASP A 92 34.69 -46.58 55.17
N GLY A 93 35.96 -46.21 55.02
CA GLY A 93 36.40 -45.11 54.18
C GLY A 93 36.04 -45.29 52.71
N ILE A 94 36.25 -46.49 52.16
CA ILE A 94 35.88 -46.86 50.79
C ILE A 94 34.35 -46.77 50.63
N ARG A 95 33.56 -47.35 51.54
CA ARG A 95 32.10 -47.25 51.51
C ARG A 95 31.60 -45.81 51.56
N ALA A 96 32.22 -44.96 52.39
CA ALA A 96 31.88 -43.54 52.46
C ALA A 96 32.22 -42.78 51.16
N LEU A 97 33.35 -43.11 50.53
CA LEU A 97 33.74 -42.54 49.23
C LEU A 97 32.81 -43.02 48.10
N GLU A 98 32.43 -44.29 48.10
CA GLU A 98 31.47 -44.86 47.16
C GLU A 98 30.10 -44.19 47.29
N ALA A 99 29.59 -44.01 48.52
CA ALA A 99 28.34 -43.30 48.79
C ALA A 99 28.40 -41.83 48.34
N ARG A 100 29.54 -41.16 48.50
CA ARG A 100 29.75 -39.79 47.98
C ARG A 100 29.81 -39.77 46.46
N LEU A 101 30.44 -40.75 45.84
CA LEU A 101 30.54 -40.86 44.38
C LEU A 101 29.16 -41.12 43.77
N THR A 102 28.36 -42.04 44.32
CA THR A 102 26.99 -42.30 43.86
C THR A 102 26.12 -41.06 43.99
N ALA A 103 26.16 -40.37 45.14
CA ALA A 103 25.45 -39.11 45.33
C ALA A 103 25.90 -38.01 44.36
N ALA A 104 27.20 -37.92 44.05
CA ALA A 104 27.72 -36.96 43.08
C ALA A 104 27.25 -37.29 41.64
N LEU A 105 27.23 -38.57 41.27
CA LEU A 105 26.73 -39.04 39.97
C LEU A 105 25.22 -38.79 39.82
N GLU A 106 24.43 -39.00 40.87
CA GLU A 106 23.00 -38.67 40.87
C GLU A 106 22.77 -37.16 40.72
N ARG A 107 23.53 -36.33 41.43
CA ARG A 107 23.47 -34.87 41.27
C ARG A 107 23.84 -34.43 39.85
N LEU A 108 24.85 -35.06 39.25
CA LEU A 108 25.24 -34.77 37.86
C LEU A 108 24.11 -35.14 36.90
N ARG A 109 23.53 -36.33 37.04
CA ARG A 109 22.38 -36.77 36.24
C ARG A 109 21.17 -35.84 36.40
N ASN A 110 20.86 -35.40 37.61
CA ASN A 110 19.78 -34.45 37.85
C ASN A 110 20.04 -33.10 37.16
N ARG A 111 21.27 -32.59 37.23
CA ARG A 111 21.68 -31.37 36.51
C ARG A 111 21.60 -31.53 35.00
N ASP A 112 21.95 -32.70 34.44
CA ASP A 112 21.82 -32.98 33.01
C ASP A 112 20.36 -32.97 32.56
N VAL A 113 19.45 -33.52 33.38
CA VAL A 113 18.01 -33.49 33.13
C VAL A 113 17.47 -32.06 33.19
N GLU A 114 17.86 -31.27 34.20
CA GLU A 114 17.49 -29.85 34.32
C GLU A 114 18.02 -29.03 33.13
N GLN A 115 19.27 -29.23 32.74
CA GLN A 115 19.87 -28.55 31.59
C GLN A 115 19.13 -28.91 30.29
N ALA A 116 18.77 -30.18 30.10
CA ALA A 116 17.97 -30.61 28.96
C ALA A 116 16.56 -29.98 28.98
N ALA A 117 15.93 -29.87 30.14
CA ALA A 117 14.63 -29.22 30.29
C ALA A 117 14.70 -27.71 29.96
N LEU A 118 15.68 -26.99 30.50
CA LEU A 118 15.91 -25.57 30.20
C LEU A 118 16.21 -25.34 28.72
N LYS A 119 17.03 -26.19 28.08
CA LYS A 119 17.28 -26.12 26.63
C LYS A 119 16.00 -26.28 25.81
N ARG A 120 15.10 -27.18 26.22
CA ARG A 120 13.79 -27.34 25.56
C ARG A 120 12.91 -26.10 25.75
N ASP A 121 12.90 -25.52 26.96
CA ASP A 121 12.12 -24.30 27.23
C ASP A 121 12.63 -23.09 26.44
N ILE A 122 13.96 -22.90 26.36
CA ILE A 122 14.57 -21.84 25.54
C ILE A 122 14.14 -21.99 24.08
N ARG A 123 14.24 -23.19 23.50
CA ARG A 123 13.80 -23.44 22.11
C ARG A 123 12.32 -23.14 21.92
N ARG A 124 11.45 -23.52 22.87
CA ARG A 124 10.02 -23.19 22.83
C ARG A 124 9.78 -21.68 22.84
N LYS A 125 10.44 -20.95 23.75
CA LYS A 125 10.35 -19.48 23.82
C LYS A 125 10.88 -18.80 22.57
N GLU A 126 11.97 -19.28 21.99
CA GLU A 126 12.51 -18.79 20.71
C GLU A 126 11.50 -18.97 19.57
N THR A 127 10.84 -20.14 19.47
CA THR A 127 9.79 -20.35 18.46
C THR A 127 8.60 -19.42 18.66
N ALA A 128 8.17 -19.19 19.91
CA ALA A 128 7.09 -18.27 20.22
C ALA A 128 7.45 -16.81 19.90
N LEU A 129 8.67 -16.37 20.25
CA LEU A 129 9.17 -15.03 19.91
C LEU A 129 9.22 -14.82 18.40
N ASN A 130 9.68 -15.81 17.63
CA ASN A 130 9.70 -15.72 16.17
C ASN A 130 8.29 -15.68 15.58
N ALA A 131 7.34 -16.41 16.15
CA ALA A 131 5.93 -16.32 15.76
C ALA A 131 5.34 -14.93 16.03
N LEU A 132 5.57 -14.36 17.22
CA LEU A 132 5.12 -13.02 17.58
C LEU A 132 5.75 -11.94 16.68
N ARG A 133 7.05 -12.07 16.34
CA ARG A 133 7.72 -11.17 15.39
C ARG A 133 7.06 -11.17 14.01
N ARG A 134 6.67 -12.35 13.51
CA ARG A 134 5.94 -12.46 12.23
C ARG A 134 4.55 -11.84 12.31
N VAL A 135 3.85 -11.99 13.43
CA VAL A 135 2.55 -11.34 13.64
C VAL A 135 2.72 -9.82 13.67
N LEU A 136 3.73 -9.31 14.38
CA LEU A 136 4.03 -7.88 14.44
C LEU A 136 4.40 -7.31 13.07
N SER A 137 5.20 -8.01 12.26
CA SER A 137 5.52 -7.57 10.90
C SER A 137 4.27 -7.52 10.02
N ALA A 138 3.42 -8.55 10.05
CA ALA A 138 2.16 -8.57 9.31
C ALA A 138 1.19 -7.46 9.74
N LEU A 139 1.10 -7.17 11.05
CA LEU A 139 0.31 -6.04 11.55
C LEU A 139 0.88 -4.69 11.10
N THR A 140 2.20 -4.56 11.05
CA THR A 140 2.88 -3.34 10.58
C THR A 140 2.60 -3.10 9.09
N GLU A 141 2.69 -4.15 8.26
CA GLU A 141 2.33 -4.10 6.84
C GLU A 141 0.85 -3.73 6.65
N ARG A 142 -0.04 -4.29 7.47
CA ARG A 142 -1.47 -3.95 7.45
C ARG A 142 -1.73 -2.49 7.84
N LEU A 143 -1.01 -1.96 8.83
CA LEU A 143 -1.11 -0.54 9.22
C LEU A 143 -0.61 0.39 8.11
N GLN A 144 0.47 0.03 7.42
CA GLN A 144 0.94 0.77 6.25
C GLN A 144 -0.08 0.75 5.10
N ALA A 145 -0.70 -0.40 4.84
CA ALA A 145 -1.77 -0.50 3.85
C ALA A 145 -2.99 0.38 4.21
N LEU A 146 -3.38 0.41 5.49
CA LEU A 146 -4.45 1.29 5.98
C LEU A 146 -4.10 2.78 5.85
N ALA A 147 -2.84 3.15 6.11
CA ALA A 147 -2.37 4.51 5.89
C ALA A 147 -2.48 4.92 4.41
N GLY A 148 -2.07 4.05 3.48
CA GLY A 148 -2.24 4.27 2.04
C GLY A 148 -3.70 4.38 1.61
N MET A 149 -4.61 3.59 2.21
CA MET A 149 -6.06 3.74 1.98
C MET A 149 -6.60 5.07 2.50
N HIS A 150 -6.09 5.57 3.64
CA HIS A 150 -6.50 6.86 4.19
C HIS A 150 -6.04 8.03 3.31
N GLU A 151 -4.82 7.97 2.79
CA GLU A 151 -4.31 8.94 1.81
C GLU A 151 -5.14 8.92 0.51
N ALA A 152 -5.48 7.73 0.00
CA ALA A 152 -6.36 7.60 -1.15
C ALA A 152 -7.76 8.19 -0.89
N LEU A 153 -8.34 7.94 0.29
CA LEU A 153 -9.62 8.53 0.69
C LEU A 153 -9.54 10.06 0.72
N ARG A 154 -8.49 10.61 1.33
CA ARG A 154 -8.25 12.07 1.36
C ARG A 154 -8.15 12.65 -0.06
N ALA A 155 -7.40 12.01 -0.95
CA ALA A 155 -7.30 12.44 -2.34
C ALA A 155 -8.66 12.41 -3.06
N THR A 156 -9.50 11.39 -2.80
CA THR A 156 -10.86 11.37 -3.35
C THR A 156 -11.76 12.48 -2.77
N GLN A 157 -11.61 12.83 -1.50
CA GLN A 157 -12.35 13.93 -0.87
C GLN A 157 -11.94 15.29 -1.45
N GLU A 158 -10.64 15.52 -1.64
CA GLU A 158 -10.12 16.74 -2.29
C GLU A 158 -10.61 16.84 -3.75
N ARG A 159 -10.68 15.70 -4.46
CA ARG A 159 -11.26 15.65 -5.81
C ARG A 159 -12.76 15.95 -5.81
N ILE A 160 -13.52 15.42 -4.85
CA ILE A 160 -14.96 15.75 -4.70
C ILE A 160 -15.14 17.23 -4.38
N GLY A 161 -14.29 17.80 -3.52
CA GLY A 161 -14.31 19.23 -3.18
C GLY A 161 -14.09 20.11 -4.42
N SER A 162 -13.02 19.86 -5.18
CA SER A 162 -12.76 20.59 -6.43
C SER A 162 -13.86 20.42 -7.48
N GLN A 163 -14.47 19.23 -7.57
CA GLN A 163 -15.65 19.04 -8.42
C GLN A 163 -16.86 19.86 -7.94
N GLY A 164 -17.06 19.97 -6.62
CA GLY A 164 -18.05 20.85 -6.01
C GLY A 164 -17.85 22.31 -6.41
N ASP A 165 -16.61 22.82 -6.28
CA ASP A 165 -16.27 24.19 -6.67
C ASP A 165 -16.56 24.44 -8.16
N THR A 166 -16.21 23.49 -9.04
CA THR A 166 -16.54 23.63 -10.48
C THR A 166 -18.04 23.64 -10.75
N LEU A 167 -18.83 22.86 -10.00
CA LEU A 167 -20.29 22.85 -10.15
C LEU A 167 -20.92 24.17 -9.67
N ASP A 168 -20.39 24.76 -8.60
CA ASP A 168 -20.85 26.05 -8.11
C ASP A 168 -20.46 27.19 -9.07
N ASP A 169 -19.27 27.14 -9.68
CA ASP A 169 -18.89 28.03 -10.78
C ASP A 169 -19.85 27.91 -11.97
N PHE A 170 -20.19 26.69 -12.38
CA PHE A 170 -21.16 26.46 -13.46
C PHE A 170 -22.56 26.99 -13.10
N ARG A 171 -23.01 26.81 -11.86
CA ARG A 171 -24.29 27.36 -11.38
C ARG A 171 -24.29 28.88 -11.41
N GLN A 172 -23.22 29.52 -10.97
CA GLN A 172 -23.08 30.97 -11.02
C GLN A 172 -23.10 31.49 -12.46
N ARG A 173 -22.38 30.82 -13.38
CA ARG A 173 -22.41 31.16 -14.82
C ARG A 173 -23.80 31.01 -15.43
N LEU A 174 -24.50 29.91 -15.14
CA LEU A 174 -25.87 29.71 -15.60
C LEU A 174 -26.83 30.75 -15.03
N HIS A 175 -26.65 31.15 -13.77
CA HIS A 175 -27.44 32.22 -13.18
C HIS A 175 -27.17 33.57 -13.86
N GLY A 176 -25.90 33.89 -14.13
CA GLY A 176 -25.51 35.08 -14.91
C GLY A 176 -26.17 35.10 -16.29
N ILE A 177 -26.06 34.01 -17.05
CA ILE A 177 -26.70 33.88 -18.38
C ILE A 177 -28.23 34.03 -18.28
N ARG A 178 -28.87 33.48 -17.24
CA ARG A 178 -30.32 33.65 -17.03
C ARG A 178 -30.70 35.11 -16.77
N LEU A 179 -29.91 35.85 -15.99
CA LEU A 179 -30.15 37.27 -15.75
C LEU A 179 -29.92 38.10 -17.02
N GLU A 180 -28.84 37.83 -17.76
CA GLU A 180 -28.54 38.50 -19.03
C GLU A 180 -29.63 38.25 -20.08
N THR A 181 -30.08 37.00 -20.23
CA THR A 181 -31.16 36.65 -21.16
C THR A 181 -32.50 37.27 -20.76
N ALA A 182 -32.82 37.33 -19.46
CA ALA A 182 -34.01 38.02 -18.98
C ALA A 182 -33.96 39.53 -19.26
N ALA A 183 -32.80 40.17 -19.05
CA ALA A 183 -32.60 41.58 -19.37
C ALA A 183 -32.68 41.85 -20.89
N ALA A 184 -32.07 40.98 -21.71
CA ALA A 184 -32.17 41.06 -23.16
C ALA A 184 -33.61 40.88 -23.66
N LEU A 185 -34.38 39.97 -23.06
CA LEU A 185 -35.79 39.79 -23.38
C LEU A 185 -36.61 41.03 -23.02
N SER A 186 -36.41 41.60 -21.81
CA SER A 186 -37.09 42.82 -21.39
C SER A 186 -36.80 44.00 -22.33
N THR A 187 -35.55 44.18 -22.76
CA THR A 187 -35.18 45.25 -23.70
C THR A 187 -35.75 45.02 -25.10
N ALA A 188 -35.77 43.77 -25.56
CA ALA A 188 -36.41 43.38 -26.82
C ALA A 188 -37.93 43.61 -26.79
N GLU A 189 -38.61 43.28 -25.68
CA GLU A 189 -40.04 43.54 -25.49
C GLU A 189 -40.36 45.05 -25.50
N GLU A 190 -39.55 45.88 -24.83
CA GLU A 190 -39.73 47.33 -24.88
C GLU A 190 -39.52 47.90 -26.29
N ALA A 191 -38.49 47.43 -27.00
CA ALA A 191 -38.25 47.82 -28.38
C ALA A 191 -39.40 47.38 -29.31
N ALA A 192 -39.92 46.17 -29.13
CA ALA A 192 -41.09 45.67 -29.85
C ALA A 192 -42.35 46.52 -29.56
N ARG A 193 -42.55 46.95 -28.30
CA ARG A 193 -43.65 47.85 -27.93
C ARG A 193 -43.52 49.24 -28.58
N ARG A 194 -42.30 49.80 -28.63
CA ARG A 194 -42.04 51.10 -29.29
C ARG A 194 -42.29 51.03 -30.79
N THR A 195 -41.71 50.05 -31.46
CA THR A 195 -41.92 49.84 -32.91
C THR A 195 -43.39 49.58 -33.25
N ALA A 196 -44.11 48.82 -32.42
CA ALA A 196 -45.55 48.63 -32.60
C ALA A 196 -46.36 49.93 -32.40
N ALA A 197 -45.98 50.77 -31.43
CA ALA A 197 -46.63 52.07 -31.22
C ALA A 197 -46.37 53.05 -32.37
N GLU A 198 -45.12 53.12 -32.86
CA GLU A 198 -44.72 53.91 -34.03
C GLU A 198 -45.49 53.46 -35.29
N ALA A 199 -45.56 52.15 -35.55
CA ALA A 199 -46.32 51.61 -36.66
C ALA A 199 -47.81 51.96 -36.58
N ARG A 200 -48.42 51.89 -35.39
CA ARG A 200 -49.83 52.30 -35.17
C ARG A 200 -50.03 53.80 -35.42
N ALA A 201 -49.09 54.64 -35.00
CA ALA A 201 -49.15 56.08 -35.26
C ALA A 201 -49.08 56.39 -36.76
N LEU A 202 -48.18 55.74 -37.50
CA LEU A 202 -48.08 55.88 -38.96
C LEU A 202 -49.34 55.39 -39.68
N VAL A 203 -49.94 54.28 -39.24
CA VAL A 203 -51.20 53.78 -39.80
C VAL A 203 -52.34 54.78 -39.54
N ALA A 204 -52.44 55.35 -38.33
CA ALA A 204 -53.44 56.34 -38.01
C ALA A 204 -53.27 57.64 -38.83
N GLU A 205 -52.03 58.09 -39.04
CA GLU A 205 -51.72 59.23 -39.90
C GLU A 205 -52.12 58.96 -41.35
N ALA A 206 -51.75 57.79 -41.89
CA ALA A 206 -52.11 57.39 -43.24
C ALA A 206 -53.64 57.29 -43.42
N GLN A 207 -54.36 56.73 -42.44
CA GLN A 207 -55.83 56.71 -42.42
C GLN A 207 -56.41 58.13 -42.43
N GLY A 208 -55.87 59.05 -41.61
CA GLY A 208 -56.30 60.45 -41.60
C GLY A 208 -56.06 61.16 -42.94
N GLN A 209 -54.92 60.91 -43.59
CA GLN A 209 -54.62 61.44 -44.93
C GLN A 209 -55.58 60.88 -45.99
N VAL A 210 -55.91 59.59 -45.94
CA VAL A 210 -56.89 58.95 -46.83
C VAL A 210 -58.28 59.54 -46.62
N GLU A 211 -58.74 59.69 -45.37
CA GLU A 211 -60.03 60.31 -45.07
C GLU A 211 -60.11 61.77 -45.55
N ALA A 212 -59.05 62.55 -45.33
CA ALA A 212 -58.97 63.93 -45.81
C ALA A 212 -59.01 64.00 -47.35
N ALA A 213 -58.27 63.11 -48.03
CA ALA A 213 -58.30 62.99 -49.48
C ALA A 213 -59.68 62.57 -50.00
N LEU A 214 -60.36 61.63 -49.34
CA LEU A 214 -61.73 61.21 -49.67
C LEU A 214 -62.74 62.35 -49.47
N ARG A 215 -62.64 63.14 -48.39
CA ARG A 215 -63.48 64.33 -48.17
C ARG A 215 -63.23 65.39 -49.23
N ALA A 216 -61.97 65.72 -49.53
CA ALA A 216 -61.61 66.67 -50.57
C ALA A 216 -62.12 66.21 -51.95
N ALA A 217 -62.02 64.92 -52.26
CA ALA A 217 -62.57 64.33 -53.47
C ALA A 217 -64.12 64.45 -53.51
N ALA A 218 -64.80 64.18 -52.39
CA ALA A 218 -66.26 64.31 -52.28
C ALA A 218 -66.73 65.78 -52.45
N GLU A 219 -66.02 66.74 -51.84
CA GLU A 219 -66.28 68.18 -52.00
C GLU A 219 -66.04 68.63 -53.45
N ALA A 220 -64.97 68.16 -54.08
CA ALA A 220 -64.70 68.42 -55.49
C ALA A 220 -65.80 67.85 -56.40
N LEU A 221 -66.30 66.66 -56.09
CA LEU A 221 -67.38 66.00 -56.83
C LEU A 221 -68.73 66.72 -56.65
N ASP A 222 -69.05 67.18 -55.43
CA ASP A 222 -70.23 68.01 -55.16
C ASP A 222 -70.13 69.37 -55.86
N ALA A 223 -68.97 70.01 -55.84
CA ALA A 223 -68.72 71.25 -56.57
C ALA A 223 -68.89 71.07 -58.08
N ALA A 224 -68.35 69.98 -58.65
CA ALA A 224 -68.54 69.61 -60.05
C ALA A 224 -70.02 69.32 -60.39
N SER A 225 -70.74 68.62 -59.52
CA SER A 225 -72.17 68.36 -59.71
C SER A 225 -73.01 69.66 -59.66
N LYS A 226 -72.64 70.62 -58.79
CA LYS A 226 -73.28 71.94 -58.70
C LYS A 226 -72.97 72.79 -59.92
N THR A 227 -71.76 72.76 -60.46
CA THR A 227 -71.43 73.47 -61.70
C THR A 227 -72.14 72.85 -62.89
N GLU A 228 -72.22 71.51 -62.98
CA GLU A 228 -73.04 70.82 -63.97
C GLU A 228 -74.53 71.14 -63.82
N MET A 229 -75.09 71.15 -62.61
CA MET A 229 -76.48 71.54 -62.37
C MET A 229 -76.73 73.01 -62.69
N ARG A 230 -75.77 73.91 -62.45
CA ARG A 230 -75.86 75.32 -62.87
C ARG A 230 -75.79 75.46 -64.39
N ALA A 231 -74.93 74.71 -65.06
CA ALA A 231 -74.87 74.65 -66.52
C ALA A 231 -76.17 74.09 -67.11
N ALA A 232 -76.69 72.99 -66.56
CA ALA A 232 -77.96 72.39 -66.95
C ALA A 232 -79.18 73.27 -66.59
N ALA A 233 -79.13 74.03 -65.49
CA ALA A 233 -80.15 75.01 -65.13
C ALA A 233 -80.12 76.23 -66.06
N ALA A 234 -78.94 76.72 -66.44
CA ALA A 234 -78.79 77.74 -67.48
C ALA A 234 -79.31 77.23 -68.83
N GLU A 235 -79.05 75.96 -69.17
CA GLU A 235 -79.58 75.31 -70.37
C GLU A 235 -81.11 75.12 -70.32
N ARG A 236 -81.68 74.79 -69.15
CA ARG A 236 -83.13 74.74 -68.92
C ARG A 236 -83.79 76.12 -68.92
N LEU A 237 -83.12 77.16 -68.45
CA LEU A 237 -83.58 78.55 -68.54
C LEU A 237 -83.63 79.02 -70.00
N ALA A 238 -82.69 78.56 -70.83
CA ALA A 238 -82.67 78.81 -72.27
C ALA A 238 -83.73 78.00 -73.07
N ARG A 239 -84.33 76.96 -72.48
CA ARG A 239 -85.29 76.04 -73.15
C ARG A 239 -86.73 76.12 -72.64
N ARG A 240 -87.14 77.22 -71.98
CA ARG A 240 -88.51 77.36 -71.44
C ARG A 240 -89.56 77.67 -72.53
N LYS A 241 -90.13 76.62 -73.14
CA LYS A 241 -91.45 76.64 -73.81
C LYS A 241 -92.54 76.14 -72.84
N PRO A 242 -93.81 76.63 -72.93
CA PRO A 242 -94.88 76.22 -72.03
C PRO A 242 -95.49 74.89 -72.49
N GLY A 243 -95.57 73.88 -71.61
CA GLY A 243 -96.05 72.55 -72.00
C GLY A 243 -96.62 71.71 -70.85
N LYS A 244 -97.96 71.63 -70.85
CA LYS A 244 -98.92 70.76 -70.16
C LYS A 244 -98.45 69.48 -69.43
N SER A 245 -98.91 69.37 -68.17
CA SER A 245 -99.65 68.24 -67.52
C SER A 245 -99.41 66.79 -67.98
N ARG A 246 -99.04 65.89 -67.03
CA ARG A 246 -99.79 64.65 -66.72
C ARG A 246 -99.33 63.93 -65.44
N ARG A 247 -100.30 63.21 -64.86
CA ARG A 247 -100.38 62.46 -63.59
C ARG A 247 -99.42 61.25 -63.44
N SER A 248 -99.02 60.97 -62.18
CA SER A 248 -98.98 59.71 -61.36
C SER A 248 -98.80 58.33 -62.03
N PRO A 249 -98.22 57.26 -61.40
CA PRO A 249 -98.48 56.80 -60.01
C PRO A 249 -97.31 56.14 -59.21
N ARG A 250 -97.66 55.67 -58.00
CA ARG A 250 -96.90 55.05 -56.87
C ARG A 250 -96.94 53.48 -56.97
N PRO A 251 -96.51 52.72 -55.92
CA PRO A 251 -95.21 52.10 -55.53
C PRO A 251 -95.14 50.57 -55.87
N PRO A 252 -94.26 49.69 -55.29
CA PRO A 252 -94.35 49.16 -53.90
C PRO A 252 -93.01 48.83 -53.15
N SER A 253 -93.12 48.78 -51.82
CA SER A 253 -92.60 47.83 -50.80
C SER A 253 -91.18 47.17 -50.86
N ALA A 254 -90.53 47.20 -49.69
CA ALA A 254 -89.40 46.39 -49.13
C ALA A 254 -89.50 44.85 -49.38
N PRO A 255 -88.55 43.93 -49.01
CA PRO A 255 -87.58 43.93 -47.88
C PRO A 255 -86.21 43.26 -48.18
N GLY A 256 -85.34 43.05 -47.17
CA GLY A 256 -84.17 42.18 -47.34
C GLY A 256 -83.14 42.23 -46.22
N ASP A 257 -83.44 41.51 -45.13
CA ASP A 257 -82.43 40.96 -44.21
C ASP A 257 -81.36 40.19 -44.99
N LEU A 258 -80.09 40.38 -44.64
CA LEU A 258 -79.02 39.42 -44.94
C LEU A 258 -78.15 39.28 -43.70
N ASP A 259 -78.57 38.35 -42.84
CA ASP A 259 -77.69 37.51 -42.03
C ASP A 259 -76.60 36.86 -42.91
N PHE A 260 -75.34 36.97 -42.52
CA PHE A 260 -74.24 36.10 -42.91
C PHE A 260 -73.08 36.27 -41.92
N PRO A 261 -72.22 35.26 -41.74
CA PRO A 261 -72.21 34.44 -40.54
C PRO A 261 -71.00 34.73 -39.65
N ASP A 262 -71.13 34.30 -38.40
CA ASP A 262 -70.01 33.91 -37.55
C ASP A 262 -69.60 32.47 -37.97
N PRO A 263 -68.35 32.22 -38.39
CA PRO A 263 -67.81 30.88 -38.21
C PRO A 263 -66.34 30.85 -37.76
N THR A 264 -66.10 29.95 -36.80
CA THR A 264 -64.81 29.37 -36.34
C THR A 264 -64.00 30.24 -35.37
N SER A 265 -64.01 30.01 -34.05
CA SER A 265 -64.04 28.72 -33.34
C SER A 265 -63.08 27.73 -33.99
N ILE A 266 -61.79 27.91 -33.73
CA ILE A 266 -60.82 26.82 -33.74
C ILE A 266 -60.25 26.76 -32.33
N ASP A 267 -60.90 25.94 -31.51
CA ASP A 267 -60.21 25.16 -30.49
C ASP A 267 -59.11 24.36 -31.18
N GLY A 268 -57.89 24.39 -30.64
CA GLY A 268 -56.80 23.61 -31.22
C GLY A 268 -55.46 23.73 -30.54
N LEU A 269 -55.36 23.09 -29.36
CA LEU A 269 -54.17 22.48 -28.73
C LEU A 269 -53.08 23.41 -28.16
#